data_AF-A0A7J9ZVN5-F1
#
_entry.id   AF-A0A7J9ZVN5-F1
#
_cell.length_a   1.000
_cell.length_b   1.000
_cell.length_c   1.000
_cell.angle_alpha   90.00
_cell.angle_beta   90.00
_cell.angle_gamma   90.00
#
_symmetry.space_group_name_H-M   'P 1'
#
loop_
_entity.id
_entity.type
_entity.pdbx_description
1 polymer ?
#
loop_
_entity_poly.entity_id
_entity_poly.type
_entity_poly.pdbx_seq_one_letter_code
_entity_poly.pdbx_strand_id
1 'polypeptide(L)' 'MRSWVAEGGWTVEGAVVPGSGFRNDTILRVRRNGVRVRDCTSVREVAALIDLADLCEVIDLDHALRHRHRRRHRAHSAG' A
#
# COMPACT_ATOMS: atom_id res chain seq x y z
N MET A 1 6.60 -2.21 1.20
CA MET A 1 5.58 -1.85 0.20
C MET A 1 4.25 -1.85 0.93
N ARG A 2 3.42 -0.82 0.75
CA ARG A 2 2.11 -0.75 1.44
C ARG A 2 1.07 -1.51 0.63
N SER A 3 0.16 -2.16 1.33
CA SER A 3 -0.96 -2.88 0.76
C SER A 3 -2.23 -2.59 1.55
N TRP A 4 -3.37 -2.69 0.87
CA TRP A 4 -4.69 -2.52 1.45
C TRP A 4 -5.61 -3.62 0.94
N VAL A 5 -6.59 -3.98 1.76
CA VAL A 5 -7.64 -4.94 1.44
C VAL A 5 -9.00 -4.29 1.65
N ALA A 6 -9.97 -4.68 0.84
CA ALA A 6 -11.38 -4.35 1.05
C ALA A 6 -12.24 -5.61 0.90
N GLU A 7 -13.52 -5.51 1.28
CA GLU A 7 -14.47 -6.59 1.15
C GLU A 7 -14.58 -7.12 -0.30
N GLY A 8 -15.11 -8.33 -0.49
CA GLY A 8 -15.29 -8.89 -1.84
C GLY A 8 -13.99 -9.23 -2.60
N GLY A 9 -12.88 -9.37 -1.86
CA GLY A 9 -11.59 -9.85 -2.37
C GLY A 9 -10.77 -8.80 -3.09
N TRP A 10 -11.05 -7.51 -2.87
CA TRP A 10 -10.28 -6.42 -3.43
C TRP A 10 -8.95 -6.22 -2.71
N THR A 11 -7.89 -6.00 -3.47
CA THR A 11 -6.61 -5.57 -2.93
C THR A 11 -6.05 -4.39 -3.71
N VAL A 12 -5.34 -3.51 -3.00
CA VAL A 12 -4.62 -2.38 -3.58
C VAL A 12 -3.19 -2.45 -3.10
N GLU A 13 -2.22 -2.38 -4.01
CA GLU A 13 -0.80 -2.49 -3.71
C GLU A 13 -0.04 -1.31 -4.32
N GLY A 14 0.80 -0.63 -3.54
CA GLY A 14 1.65 0.42 -4.09
C GLY A 14 2.83 -0.18 -4.86
N ALA A 15 2.82 -0.17 -6.19
CA ALA A 15 3.84 -0.80 -7.02
C ALA A 15 4.73 0.23 -7.74
N VAL A 16 5.99 -0.13 -7.99
CA VAL A 16 6.89 0.66 -8.85
C VAL A 16 6.91 0.02 -10.23
N VAL A 17 6.58 0.80 -11.25
CA VAL A 17 6.60 0.41 -12.66
C VAL A 17 7.51 1.40 -13.38
N PRO A 18 8.78 1.03 -13.64
CA PRO A 18 9.71 1.87 -14.37
C PRO A 18 9.17 2.24 -15.75
N GLY A 19 9.29 3.50 -16.15
CA GLY A 19 8.83 3.95 -17.46
C GLY A 19 7.31 3.98 -17.59
N SER A 20 6.59 4.01 -16.47
CA SER A 20 5.13 4.18 -16.46
C SER A 20 4.68 5.55 -16.97
N GLY A 21 5.61 6.51 -17.10
CA GLY A 21 5.33 7.88 -17.55
C GLY A 21 4.75 8.78 -16.45
N PHE A 22 4.60 8.27 -15.23
CA PHE A 22 4.14 9.04 -14.08
C PHE A 22 5.30 9.72 -13.34
N ARG A 23 4.96 10.78 -12.59
CA ARG A 23 5.94 11.66 -11.92
C ARG A 23 6.89 10.94 -10.97
N ASN A 24 6.55 9.75 -10.48
CA ASN A 24 7.36 8.99 -9.52
C ASN A 24 7.46 7.47 -9.80
N ASP A 25 7.18 7.01 -11.03
CA ASP A 25 7.12 5.59 -11.41
C ASP A 25 6.27 4.69 -10.48
N THR A 26 5.47 5.29 -9.59
CA THR A 26 4.72 4.59 -8.56
C THR A 26 3.25 4.65 -8.91
N ILE A 27 2.59 3.50 -8.80
CA ILE A 27 1.17 3.30 -9.07
C ILE A 27 0.49 2.57 -7.92
N LEU A 28 -0.83 2.55 -7.95
CA LEU A 28 -1.70 1.73 -7.11
C LEU A 28 -2.25 0.59 -7.97
N ARG A 29 -1.70 -0.61 -7.83
CA ARG A 29 -2.19 -1.80 -8.53
C ARG A 29 -3.42 -2.34 -7.81
N VAL A 30 -4.56 -2.31 -8.49
CA VAL A 30 -5.82 -2.84 -7.98
C VAL A 30 -6.02 -4.26 -8.51
N ARG A 31 -6.32 -5.19 -7.61
CA ARG A 31 -6.65 -6.58 -7.92
C ARG A 31 -7.98 -6.97 -7.28
N ARG A 32 -8.64 -7.97 -7.87
CA ARG A 32 -9.80 -8.64 -7.27
C ARG A 32 -9.56 -10.13 -7.33
N ASN A 33 -9.63 -10.81 -6.18
CA ASN A 33 -9.32 -12.23 -6.05
C ASN A 33 -7.95 -12.60 -6.66
N GLY A 34 -6.94 -11.76 -6.42
CA GLY A 34 -5.58 -11.92 -6.94
C GLY A 34 -5.36 -11.52 -8.41
N VAL A 35 -6.44 -11.34 -9.18
CA VAL A 35 -6.36 -10.96 -10.60
C VAL A 35 -6.24 -9.45 -10.74
N ARG A 36 -5.27 -8.98 -11.54
CA ARG A 36 -5.10 -7.55 -11.82
C ARG A 36 -6.32 -7.00 -12.55
N VAL A 37 -6.93 -5.97 -11.97
CA VAL A 37 -8.06 -5.24 -12.55
C VAL A 37 -7.57 -3.98 -13.25
N ARG A 38 -6.78 -3.14 -12.56
CA ARG A 38 -6.27 -1.89 -13.13
C ARG A 38 -5.06 -1.38 -12.35
N ASP A 39 -4.15 -0.72 -13.06
CA ASP A 39 -3.08 0.08 -12.47
C ASP A 39 -3.56 1.54 -12.40
N CYS A 40 -3.64 2.09 -11.20
CA CYS A 40 -4.19 3.42 -10.91
C CYS A 40 -3.08 4.39 -10.51
N THR A 41 -3.25 5.67 -10.82
CA THR A 41 -2.22 6.69 -10.53
C THR A 41 -2.65 7.70 -9.47
N SER A 42 -3.91 7.61 -9.08
CA SER A 42 -4.53 8.50 -8.11
C SER A 42 -5.51 7.74 -7.24
N VAL A 43 -5.75 8.29 -6.05
CA VAL A 43 -6.81 7.81 -5.15
C VAL A 43 -8.19 7.93 -5.80
N ARG A 44 -8.40 8.97 -6.62
CA ARG A 44 -9.66 9.15 -7.37
C ARG A 44 -9.94 7.99 -8.30
N GLU A 45 -8.92 7.48 -8.99
CA GLU A 45 -9.11 6.29 -9.82
C GLU A 45 -9.49 5.10 -8.93
N VAL A 46 -8.79 4.85 -7.83
CA VAL A 46 -9.15 3.74 -6.90
C VAL A 46 -10.60 3.85 -6.41
N ALA A 47 -11.04 5.06 -6.06
CA ALA A 47 -12.41 5.32 -5.60
C ALA A 47 -13.48 5.03 -6.67
N ALA A 48 -13.11 4.97 -7.95
CA ALA A 48 -14.02 4.57 -9.03
C ALA A 48 -14.23 3.04 -9.09
N LEU A 49 -13.48 2.25 -8.31
CA LEU A 49 -13.57 0.78 -8.27
C LEU A 49 -13.99 0.25 -6.91
N ILE A 50 -13.54 0.89 -5.83
CA ILE A 50 -13.65 0.41 -4.46
C ILE A 50 -14.09 1.59 -3.59
N ASP A 51 -15.02 1.35 -2.65
CA ASP A 51 -15.32 2.33 -1.61
C ASP A 51 -14.09 2.50 -0.71
N LEU A 52 -13.59 3.73 -0.60
CA LEU A 52 -12.41 4.01 0.21
C LEU A 52 -12.65 3.74 1.70
N ALA A 53 -13.92 3.78 2.15
CA ALA A 53 -14.28 3.46 3.52
C ALA A 53 -14.02 1.98 3.87
N ASP A 54 -14.03 1.10 2.88
CA ASP A 54 -13.82 -0.35 3.07
C ASP A 54 -12.34 -0.74 3.07
N LEU A 55 -11.43 0.18 2.69
CA LEU A 55 -10.02 -0.12 2.57
C LEU A 55 -9.31 -0.10 3.92
N CYS A 56 -8.84 -1.27 4.34
CA CYS A 56 -7.97 -1.45 5.50
C CYS A 56 -6.52 -1.62 5.07
N GLU A 57 -5.59 -0.86 5.66
CA GLU A 57 -4.15 -1.06 5.43
C GLU A 57 -3.73 -2.40 6.05
N VAL A 58 -3.05 -3.23 5.26
CA VAL A 58 -2.43 -4.46 5.72
C VAL A 58 -0.98 -4.15 6.11
N ILE A 59 -0.66 -4.43 7.36
CA ILE A 59 0.69 -4.23 7.89
C ILE A 59 1.33 -5.60 8.12
N ASP A 60 2.48 -5.82 7.48
CA ASP A 60 3.33 -6.98 7.78
C ASP A 60 3.85 -6.88 9.21
N LEU A 61 3.52 -7.88 10.04
CA LEU A 61 3.80 -7.87 11.47
C LEU A 61 5.32 -7.88 11.74
N ASP A 62 6.08 -8.69 11.02
CA ASP A 62 7.53 -8.79 11.19
C ASP A 62 8.25 -7.49 10.79
N HIS A 63 7.75 -6.83 9.76
CA HIS A 63 8.22 -5.51 9.36
C HIS A 63 7.89 -4.46 10.42
N ALA A 64 6.66 -4.46 10.94
CA ALA A 64 6.22 -3.52 11.97
C ALA A 64 7.02 -3.67 13.28
N LEU A 65 7.27 -4.90 13.71
CA LEU A 65 8.05 -5.20 14.90
C LEU A 65 9.50 -4.72 14.78
N ARG A 66 10.13 -4.94 13.61
CA ARG A 66 11.49 -4.44 13.33
C ARG A 66 11.57 -2.90 13.36
N HIS A 67 10.55 -2.22 12.85
CA HIS A 67 10.46 -0.75 12.90
C HIS A 67 10.33 -0.21 14.33
N ARG A 68 9.53 -0.87 15.20
CA ARG A 68 9.40 -0.49 16.61
C ARG A 68 10.72 -0.64 17.37
N HIS A 69 11.46 -1.72 17.15
CA HIS A 69 12.75 -1.96 17.82
C HIS A 69 13.76 -0.84 17.54
N ARG A 70 13.89 -0.42 16.27
CA ARG A 70 14.81 0.66 15.87
C ARG A 70 14.46 2.02 16.50
N ARG A 71 13.18 2.35 16.63
CA ARG A 71 12.75 3.61 17.27
C ARG A 71 13.11 3.66 18.75
N ARG A 72 13.00 2.54 19.48
CA ARG A 72 13.35 2.47 20.91
C ARG A 72 14.84 2.67 21.16
N HIS A 73 15.70 2.13 20.31
CA HIS A 73 17.15 2.32 20.43
C HIS A 73 17.58 3.77 20.20
N ARG A 74 17.04 4.45 19.18
CA ARG A 74 17.36 5.87 18.97
C ARG A 74 16.95 6.77 20.12
N ALA A 75 15.85 6.46 20.82
CA ALA A 75 15.41 7.23 21.98
C ALA A 75 16.33 7.05 23.20
N HIS A 76 17.03 5.91 23.32
CA HIS A 76 17.97 5.65 24.44
C HIS A 76 19.38 6.18 24.19
N SER A 77 19.78 6.45 22.95
CA SER A 77 21.11 6.98 22.61
C SER A 77 21.20 8.51 22.62
N ALA A 78 20.10 9.19 22.96
CA ALA A 78 20.01 10.66 22.97
C ALA A 78 19.83 11.24 24.39
N GLY A 79 20.06 10.43 25.43
CA GLY A 79 20.03 10.82 26.83
C GLY A 79 21.41 10.80 27.46
#